data_AF-A0A2K4HUZ5-F1
#
_entry.id   AF-A0A2K4HUZ5-F1
#
_cell.length_a   1.000
_cell.length_b   1.000
_cell.length_c   1.000
_cell.angle_alpha   90.00
_cell.angle_beta   90.00
_cell.angle_gamma   90.00
#
_symmetry.space_group_name_H-M   'P 1'
#
loop_
_entity.id
_entity.type
_entity.pdbx_description
1 polymer ?
#
loop_
_entity_poly.entity_id
_entity_poly.type
_entity_poly.pdbx_seq_one_letter_code
_entity_poly.pdbx_strand_id
1 'polypeptide(L)'
;PINPEAWDWYFNAVGEQRCPIVDTWWQTETGGIMLSPLVSAQRIKPGCATQPMFGVQPVLLDEHGKEFSGAGSGVLAIKASWPGQIRSVYGDPQ
;
A
#
# COMPACT_ATOMS: atom_id res chain seq x y z
N PRO A 1 6.52 -5.48 4.72
CA PRO A 1 5.74 -6.51 3.99
C PRO A 1 5.69 -7.80 4.80
N ILE A 2 4.53 -8.45 4.89
CA ILE A 2 4.45 -9.79 5.49
C ILE A 2 5.24 -10.77 4.61
N ASN A 3 6.13 -11.56 5.20
CA ASN A 3 6.88 -12.56 4.44
C ASN A 3 5.95 -13.70 3.99
N PRO A 4 6.25 -14.37 2.85
CA PRO A 4 5.36 -15.40 2.30
C PRO A 4 5.02 -16.53 3.27
N GLU A 5 5.98 -16.99 4.07
CA GLU A 5 5.75 -18.05 5.06
C GLU A 5 4.75 -17.64 6.15
N ALA A 6 4.87 -16.41 6.67
CA ALA A 6 3.88 -15.90 7.64
C ALA A 6 2.52 -15.68 7.00
N TRP A 7 2.47 -15.25 5.74
CA TRP A 7 1.23 -15.11 4.98
C TRP A 7 0.55 -16.48 4.83
N ASP A 8 1.28 -17.51 4.43
CA ASP A 8 0.76 -18.87 4.24
C ASP A 8 0.26 -19.44 5.56
N TRP A 9 1.02 -19.28 6.65
CA TRP A 9 0.57 -19.68 7.97
C TRP A 9 -0.72 -18.95 8.38
N TYR A 10 -0.79 -17.63 8.16
CA TYR A 10 -1.95 -16.84 8.56
C TYR A 10 -3.20 -17.23 7.77
N PHE A 11 -3.06 -17.51 6.47
CA PHE A 11 -4.16 -17.95 5.61
C PHE A 11 -4.67 -19.35 5.99
N ASN A 12 -3.75 -20.27 6.24
CA ASN A 12 -4.09 -21.68 6.51
C ASN A 12 -4.52 -21.92 7.95
N ALA A 13 -3.76 -21.44 8.94
CA ALA A 13 -3.98 -21.75 10.35
C ALA A 13 -5.02 -20.84 11.01
N VAL A 14 -4.98 -19.53 10.73
CA VAL A 14 -5.92 -18.57 11.33
C VAL A 14 -7.15 -18.38 10.46
N GLY A 15 -6.96 -18.21 9.15
CA GLY A 15 -8.05 -18.01 8.20
C GLY A 15 -8.79 -19.28 7.81
N GLU A 16 -8.26 -20.46 8.14
CA GLU A 16 -8.78 -21.78 7.73
C GLU A 16 -9.09 -21.85 6.22
N GLN A 17 -8.31 -21.15 5.39
CA GLN A 17 -8.53 -21.01 3.94
C GLN A 17 -9.87 -20.36 3.53
N ARG A 18 -10.58 -19.72 4.48
CA ARG A 18 -11.89 -19.07 4.25
C ARG A 18 -11.81 -17.54 4.29
N CYS A 19 -10.73 -16.99 4.83
CA CYS A 19 -10.56 -15.54 5.00
C CYS A 19 -9.47 -15.00 4.07
N PRO A 20 -9.79 -14.08 3.13
CA PRO A 20 -8.76 -13.40 2.34
C PRO A 20 -7.91 -12.49 3.22
N ILE A 21 -6.59 -12.49 2.99
CA ILE A 21 -5.66 -11.59 3.68
C ILE A 21 -5.56 -10.27 2.93
N VAL A 22 -5.82 -9.17 3.62
CA VAL A 22 -5.64 -7.81 3.10
C VAL A 22 -4.33 -7.21 3.64
N ASP A 23 -3.28 -7.21 2.83
CA ASP A 23 -2.00 -6.56 3.16
C ASP A 23 -2.13 -5.05 2.89
N THR A 24 -2.32 -4.28 3.96
CA THR A 24 -2.67 -2.86 3.90
C THR A 24 -1.44 -2.00 4.13
N TRP A 25 -0.94 -1.34 3.10
CA TRP A 25 0.17 -0.41 3.21
C TRP A 25 -0.33 1.01 3.44
N TRP A 26 0.21 1.67 4.47
CA TRP A 26 -0.07 3.05 4.88
C TRP A 26 0.97 3.53 5.90
N GLN A 27 0.88 4.81 6.28
CA GLN A 27 1.74 5.42 7.30
C GLN A 27 0.92 6.35 8.19
N THR A 28 1.49 6.81 9.30
CA THR A 28 0.83 7.76 10.20
C THR A 28 0.38 9.03 9.45
N GLU A 29 1.21 9.54 8.55
CA GLU A 29 0.99 10.74 7.75
C GLU A 29 -0.12 10.58 6.70
N THR A 30 -0.49 9.35 6.35
CA THR A 30 -1.52 9.09 5.35
C THR A 30 -2.92 9.04 5.95
N GLY A 31 -3.04 8.89 7.27
CA GLY A 31 -4.29 8.85 8.02
C GLY A 31 -5.18 7.63 7.73
N GLY A 32 -4.81 6.77 6.79
CA GLY A 32 -5.56 5.60 6.38
C GLY A 32 -4.86 4.80 5.28
N ILE A 33 -5.49 3.68 4.90
CA ILE A 33 -4.98 2.69 3.94
C ILE A 33 -4.75 3.35 2.58
N MET A 34 -3.55 3.15 2.02
CA MET A 34 -3.15 3.73 0.73
C MET A 34 -3.13 2.69 -0.39
N LEU A 35 -2.52 1.52 -0.14
CA LEU A 35 -2.50 0.39 -1.06
C LEU A 35 -3.05 -0.85 -0.33
N SER A 36 -4.00 -1.56 -0.93
CA SER A 36 -4.55 -2.79 -0.37
C SER A 36 -5.23 -3.64 -1.44
N PRO A 37 -5.24 -4.99 -1.27
CA PRO A 37 -6.17 -5.83 -2.00
C PRO A 37 -7.60 -5.38 -1.73
N LEU A 38 -8.38 -5.26 -2.79
CA LEU A 38 -9.84 -5.28 -2.66
C LEU A 38 -10.25 -6.72 -2.36
N VAL A 39 -11.17 -6.93 -1.42
CA VAL A 39 -11.64 -8.27 -1.02
C VAL A 39 -12.22 -9.05 -2.21
N SER A 40 -12.73 -8.34 -3.22
CA SER A 40 -13.23 -8.92 -4.49
C SER A 40 -12.13 -9.25 -5.52
N ALA A 41 -10.86 -8.96 -5.23
CA ALA A 41 -9.76 -9.21 -6.17
C ALA A 41 -9.52 -10.72 -6.32
N GLN A 42 -9.53 -11.20 -7.56
CA GLN A 42 -9.36 -12.63 -7.88
C GLN A 42 -7.97 -13.19 -7.52
N ARG A 43 -6.96 -12.34 -7.34
CA ARG A 43 -5.58 -12.76 -7.04
C ARG A 43 -4.94 -11.85 -6.01
N ILE A 44 -4.58 -12.43 -4.86
CA ILE A 44 -3.75 -11.80 -3.83
C ILE A 44 -2.40 -12.51 -3.86
N LYS A 45 -1.34 -11.75 -4.15
CA LYS A 45 0.04 -12.27 -4.11
C LYS A 45 0.57 -12.05 -2.68
N PRO A 46 1.10 -13.08 -2.00
CA PRO A 46 1.72 -12.91 -0.69
C PRO A 46 2.78 -11.80 -0.68
N GLY A 47 2.71 -10.92 0.32
CA GLY A 47 3.63 -9.78 0.49
C GLY A 47 3.45 -8.62 -0.50
N CYS A 48 2.35 -8.62 -1.28
CA CYS A 48 2.02 -7.53 -2.22
C CYS A 48 0.80 -6.77 -1.72
N ALA A 49 0.95 -5.44 -1.52
CA ALA A 49 -0.17 -4.56 -1.18
C ALA A 49 -1.14 -4.33 -2.36
N THR A 50 -0.82 -4.81 -3.56
CA THR A 50 -1.63 -4.80 -4.79
C THR A 50 -1.94 -3.44 -5.41
N GLN A 51 -3.11 -2.85 -5.16
CA GLN A 51 -3.66 -1.71 -5.89
C GLN A 51 -3.89 -0.50 -4.97
N PRO A 52 -3.88 0.72 -5.51
CA PRO A 52 -4.21 1.91 -4.74
C PRO A 52 -5.69 1.97 -4.36
N MET A 53 -5.94 2.52 -3.18
CA MET A 53 -7.28 2.88 -2.72
C MET A 53 -7.82 4.09 -3.50
N PHE A 54 -9.13 4.30 -3.45
CA PHE A 54 -9.79 5.39 -4.16
C PHE A 54 -9.22 6.76 -3.79
N GLY A 55 -8.87 7.57 -4.81
CA GLY A 55 -8.26 8.88 -4.64
C GLY A 55 -6.75 8.86 -4.43
N VAL A 56 -6.13 7.69 -4.22
CA VAL A 56 -4.68 7.55 -4.07
C VAL A 56 -4.04 7.39 -5.45
N GLN A 57 -3.06 8.23 -5.77
CA GLN A 57 -2.36 8.23 -7.07
C GLN A 57 -0.86 7.97 -6.85
N PRO A 58 -0.46 6.70 -6.65
CA PRO A 58 0.94 6.37 -6.43
C PRO A 58 1.74 6.48 -7.74
N VAL A 59 2.98 6.93 -7.63
CA VAL A 59 3.98 6.94 -8.69
C VAL A 59 5.29 6.37 -8.18
N LEU A 60 6.08 5.78 -9.08
CA LEU A 60 7.46 5.41 -8.80
C LEU A 60 8.38 6.46 -9.38
N LEU A 61 9.26 7.00 -8.55
CA LEU A 61 10.30 7.94 -8.93
C LEU A 61 11.65 7.23 -8.96
N ASP A 62 12.46 7.53 -9.97
CA ASP A 62 13.86 7.14 -10.00
C ASP A 62 14.73 8.03 -9.09
N GLU A 63 16.04 7.77 -9.06
CA GLU A 63 17.01 8.53 -8.26
C GLU A 63 17.10 10.02 -8.64
N HIS A 64 16.60 10.39 -9.81
CA HIS A 64 16.56 11.76 -10.32
C HIS A 64 15.18 12.41 -10.15
N GLY A 65 14.24 11.74 -9.48
CA GLY A 65 12.88 12.23 -9.24
C GLY A 65 11.97 12.14 -10.47
N LYS A 66 12.35 11.38 -11.50
CA LYS A 66 11.54 11.22 -12.71
C LYS A 66 10.55 10.05 -12.54
N GLU A 67 9.30 10.29 -12.93
CA GLU A 67 8.27 9.23 -12.95
C GLU A 67 8.65 8.12 -13.94
N PHE A 68 8.61 6.87 -13.47
CA PHE A 68 8.74 5.68 -14.29
C PHE A 68 7.38 5.24 -14.84
N SER A 69 7.38 4.66 -16.05
CA SER A 69 6.20 4.02 -16.64
C SER A 69 6.45 2.52 -16.83
N GLY A 70 5.46 1.70 -16.52
CA GLY A 70 5.55 0.24 -16.61
C GLY A 70 6.16 -0.41 -15.36
N ALA A 71 6.66 -1.64 -15.51
CA ALA A 71 7.23 -2.40 -14.40
C ALA A 71 8.61 -1.83 -14.01
N GLY A 72 8.84 -1.61 -12.72
CA GLY A 72 10.09 -1.07 -12.20
C GLY A 72 10.10 -1.01 -10.68
N SER A 73 11.16 -0.43 -10.14
CA SER A 73 11.37 -0.19 -8.72
C SER A 73 11.95 1.20 -8.51
N GLY A 74 11.57 1.86 -7.43
CA GLY A 74 12.03 3.21 -7.11
C GLY A 74 11.40 3.71 -5.82
N VAL A 75 11.47 5.02 -5.62
CA VAL A 75 10.81 5.69 -4.49
C VAL A 75 9.32 5.78 -4.76
N LEU A 76 8.51 5.29 -3.82
CA LEU A 76 7.06 5.46 -3.87
C LEU A 76 6.69 6.89 -3.45
N ALA A 77 6.03 7.62 -4.33
CA ALA A 77 5.47 8.93 -4.04
C ALA A 77 3.98 8.97 -4.39
N ILE A 78 3.24 9.96 -3.87
CA ILE A 78 1.81 10.14 -4.16
C ILE A 78 1.64 11.47 -4.89
N LYS A 79 1.13 11.41 -6.13
CA LYS A 79 1.09 12.54 -7.07
C LYS A 79 0.09 13.64 -6.72
N ALA A 80 -0.95 13.31 -5.96
CA ALA A 80 -2.00 14.23 -5.57
C ALA A 80 -2.45 13.98 -4.13
N SER A 81 -2.99 15.01 -3.48
CA SER A 81 -3.52 14.91 -2.11
C SER A 81 -4.74 13.98 -2.04
N TRP A 82 -5.01 13.47 -0.84
CA TRP A 82 -6.18 12.66 -0.50
C TRP A 82 -6.83 13.19 0.79
N PRO A 83 -8.09 12.81 1.08
CA PRO A 83 -8.82 13.38 2.23
C PRO A 83 -8.14 13.16 3.59
N GLY A 84 -7.50 12.00 3.78
CA GLY A 84 -6.86 11.59 5.03
C GLY A 84 -5.42 12.11 5.24
N GLN A 85 -4.85 12.84 4.29
CA GLN A 85 -3.47 13.33 4.40
C GLN A 85 -3.30 14.23 5.63
N ILE A 86 -2.24 13.99 6.40
CA ILE A 86 -1.85 14.89 7.49
C ILE A 86 -1.73 16.33 6.96
N ARG A 87 -2.18 17.29 7.77
CA ARG A 87 -2.22 18.69 7.33
C ARG A 87 -0.95 19.46 7.65
N SER A 88 -0.26 19.10 8.73
CA SER A 88 0.92 19.79 9.23
C SER A 88 1.52 19.01 10.40
N VAL A 89 2.77 19.31 10.80
CA VAL A 89 3.37 18.85 12.06
C VAL A 89 3.14 19.91 13.13
N TYR A 90 2.68 19.50 14.31
CA TYR A 90 2.37 20.45 15.39
C TYR A 90 3.62 21.19 15.84
N GLY A 91 3.58 22.52 15.79
CA GLY A 91 4.72 23.38 16.14
C GLY A 91 5.78 23.52 15.05
N ASP A 92 5.63 22.86 13.90
CA ASP A 92 6.55 22.93 12.77
C ASP A 92 5.83 22.75 11.42
N PRO A 93 5.19 23.81 10.88
CA PRO A 93 4.35 23.70 9.70
C PRO A 93 5.07 23.73 8.35
N GLN A 94 6.42 23.71 8.33
CA GLN A 94 7.24 23.83 7.12
C GLN A 94 7.23 22.56 6.26
#